data_AF-A0A2M9D8H8-F1
#
_entry.id   AF-A0A2M9D8H8-F1
#
_cell.length_a   1.000
_cell.length_b   1.000
_cell.length_c   1.000
_cell.angle_alpha   90.00
_cell.angle_beta   90.00
_cell.angle_gamma   90.00
#
_symmetry.space_group_name_H-M   'P 1'
#
loop_
_entity.id
_entity.type
_entity.pdbx_description
1 polymer ?
#
loop_
_entity_poly.entity_id
_entity_poly.type
_entity_poly.pdbx_seq_one_letter_code
_entity_poly.pdbx_strand_id
1 'polypeptide(L)'
;MTALTLTAAGCTGPKPTVAVFEVSGGEQFTIELATPELVEHAQGLLAGENLATVPSGEVVPGKSSVNEPWSWHIDPATLEFTNVTVESCDGSPQHVEDDISAFERFCPWSARVVAVEGPDA
;
A
#
# COMPACT_ATOMS: atom_id res chain seq x y z
N MET A 1 -24.83 -34.91 30.43
CA MET A 1 -23.95 -34.69 29.28
C MET A 1 -24.14 -33.25 28.86
N THR A 2 -23.29 -32.35 29.33
CA THR A 2 -23.43 -30.91 29.09
C THR A 2 -22.37 -30.52 28.07
N ALA A 3 -22.79 -30.24 26.84
CA ALA A 3 -21.90 -29.80 25.77
C ALA A 3 -21.55 -28.32 26.00
N LEU A 4 -20.27 -28.03 26.25
CA LEU A 4 -19.72 -26.68 26.20
C LEU A 4 -19.57 -26.30 24.72
N THR A 5 -20.35 -25.33 24.26
CA THR A 5 -20.15 -24.65 22.99
C THR A 5 -18.93 -23.73 23.10
N LEU A 6 -17.86 -24.05 22.36
CA LEU A 6 -16.75 -23.14 22.12
C LEU A 6 -17.22 -22.04 21.15
N THR A 7 -17.37 -20.81 21.63
CA THR A 7 -17.39 -19.63 20.75
C THR A 7 -15.96 -19.30 20.36
N ALA A 8 -15.62 -19.55 19.09
CA ALA A 8 -14.40 -19.06 18.48
C ALA A 8 -14.49 -17.53 18.35
N ALA A 9 -13.86 -16.80 19.26
CA ALA A 9 -13.55 -15.39 19.07
C ALA A 9 -12.41 -15.30 18.04
N GLY A 10 -12.75 -15.15 16.77
CA GLY A 10 -11.76 -14.74 15.77
C GLY A 10 -11.29 -13.34 16.12
N CYS A 11 -10.06 -13.21 16.60
CA CYS A 11 -9.40 -11.91 16.75
C CYS A 11 -9.13 -11.35 15.35
N THR A 12 -10.15 -10.76 14.72
CA THR A 12 -9.93 -9.80 13.63
C THR A 12 -9.59 -8.50 14.33
N GLY A 13 -8.30 -8.21 14.47
CA GLY A 13 -7.87 -6.87 14.84
C GLY A 13 -8.46 -5.83 13.87
N PRO A 14 -8.46 -4.54 14.22
CA PRO A 14 -8.86 -3.51 13.27
C PRO A 14 -8.04 -3.68 11.98
N LYS A 15 -8.71 -3.69 10.83
CA LYS A 15 -8.01 -3.60 9.55
C LYS A 15 -7.27 -2.26 9.52
N PRO A 16 -6.02 -2.22 9.02
CA PRO A 16 -5.29 -0.97 8.89
C PRO A 16 -5.98 -0.03 7.91
N THR A 17 -5.68 1.27 8.02
CA THR A 17 -6.01 2.25 6.97
C THR A 17 -5.00 2.11 5.83
N VAL A 18 -5.50 2.06 4.60
CA VAL A 18 -4.71 1.78 3.39
C VAL A 18 -5.07 2.76 2.27
N ALA A 19 -4.13 3.01 1.37
CA ALA A 19 -4.39 3.66 0.08
C ALA A 19 -4.23 2.65 -1.06
N VAL A 20 -5.19 2.66 -1.99
CA VAL A 20 -5.14 1.90 -3.24
C VAL A 20 -4.61 2.82 -4.33
N PHE A 21 -3.58 2.36 -5.02
CA PHE A 21 -2.93 3.06 -6.12
C PHE A 21 -3.14 2.33 -7.43
N GLU A 22 -3.34 3.07 -8.50
CA GLU A 22 -3.29 2.58 -9.87
C GLU A 22 -2.06 3.15 -10.58
N VAL A 23 -1.33 2.30 -11.31
CA VAL A 23 -0.20 2.71 -12.17
C VAL A 23 -0.58 2.66 -13.65
N SER A 24 0.26 3.26 -14.49
CA SER A 24 0.14 3.12 -15.95
C SER A 24 0.20 1.64 -16.34
N GLY A 25 -0.78 1.18 -17.12
CA GLY A 25 -1.00 -0.25 -17.40
C GLY A 25 -2.21 -0.84 -16.66
N GLY A 26 -2.77 -0.12 -15.69
CA GLY A 26 -4.00 -0.51 -14.98
C GLY A 26 -3.77 -1.50 -13.83
N GLU A 27 -2.51 -1.80 -13.51
CA GLU A 27 -2.17 -2.57 -12.31
C GLU A 27 -2.45 -1.73 -11.07
N GLN A 28 -2.97 -2.38 -10.04
CA GLN A 28 -3.23 -1.75 -8.75
C GLN A 28 -2.41 -2.40 -7.66
N PHE A 29 -2.02 -1.60 -6.68
CA PHE A 29 -1.34 -2.05 -5.47
C PHE A 29 -1.82 -1.21 -4.30
N THR A 30 -1.69 -1.76 -3.10
CA THR A 30 -2.24 -1.18 -1.88
C THR A 30 -1.12 -1.03 -0.86
N ILE A 31 -1.08 0.12 -0.21
CA ILE A 31 -0.09 0.43 0.82
C ILE A 31 -0.82 0.75 2.13
N GLU A 32 -0.34 0.20 3.24
CA GLU A 32 -0.79 0.60 4.57
C GLU A 32 -0.26 1.99 4.92
N LEU A 33 -1.13 2.82 5.49
CA LEU A 33 -0.83 4.19 5.91
C LEU A 33 -0.60 4.19 7.42
N ALA A 34 0.66 4.11 7.83
CA ALA A 34 1.04 3.91 9.24
C ALA A 34 0.81 5.13 10.14
N THR A 35 0.58 6.31 9.58
CA THR A 35 0.42 7.55 10.36
C THR A 35 -0.77 8.38 9.86
N PRO A 36 -1.38 9.20 10.74
CA PRO A 36 -2.45 10.12 10.33
C PRO A 36 -2.04 11.07 9.20
N GLU A 37 -0.78 11.51 9.18
CA GLU A 37 -0.27 12.40 8.13
C GLU A 37 -0.26 11.71 6.75
N LEU A 38 0.05 10.41 6.69
CA LEU A 38 -0.03 9.64 5.45
C LEU A 38 -1.47 9.45 4.98
N VAL A 39 -2.42 9.29 5.92
CA VAL A 39 -3.86 9.22 5.63
C VAL A 39 -4.36 10.54 5.05
N GLU A 40 -4.08 11.66 5.74
CA GLU A 40 -4.47 13.00 5.29
C GLU A 40 -3.87 13.32 3.91
N HIS A 41 -2.61 12.96 3.67
CA HIS A 41 -1.96 13.17 2.38
C HIS A 41 -2.62 12.36 1.26
N ALA A 42 -2.93 11.08 1.48
CA ALA A 42 -3.62 10.25 0.49
C ALA A 42 -5.04 10.74 0.20
N GLN A 43 -5.77 11.21 1.22
CA GLN A 43 -7.09 11.83 1.06
C GLN A 43 -7.00 13.14 0.26
N GLY A 44 -6.00 13.98 0.52
CA GLY A 44 -5.73 15.20 -0.26
C GLY A 44 -5.48 14.88 -1.74
N LEU A 45 -4.66 13.86 -2.04
CA LEU A 45 -4.44 13.39 -3.41
C LEU A 45 -5.75 12.92 -4.08
N LEU A 46 -6.59 12.18 -3.35
CA LEU A 46 -7.89 11.70 -3.84
C LEU A 46 -8.86 12.87 -4.10
N ALA A 47 -8.79 13.93 -3.29
CA ALA A 47 -9.57 15.16 -3.46
C ALA A 47 -9.06 16.08 -4.58
N GLY A 48 -7.92 15.75 -5.21
CA GLY A 48 -7.32 16.51 -6.30
C GLY A 48 -6.45 17.68 -5.84
N GLU A 49 -5.95 17.65 -4.61
CA GLU A 49 -4.98 18.63 -4.12
C GLU A 49 -3.63 18.49 -4.83
N ASN A 50 -2.91 19.61 -4.94
CA ASN A 50 -1.59 19.66 -5.56
C ASN A 50 -0.50 19.25 -4.56
N LEU A 51 -0.43 17.95 -4.26
CA LEU A 51 0.53 17.34 -3.33
C LEU A 51 1.54 16.46 -4.05
N ALA A 52 2.54 15.97 -3.32
CA ALA A 52 3.46 14.96 -3.83
C ALA A 52 2.71 13.65 -4.15
N THR A 53 2.81 13.15 -5.38
CA THR A 53 1.95 12.05 -5.87
C THR A 53 2.61 10.69 -5.80
N VAL A 54 3.94 10.62 -5.89
CA VAL A 54 4.65 9.35 -6.05
C VAL A 54 4.90 8.73 -4.67
N PRO A 55 4.27 7.59 -4.34
CA PRO A 55 4.64 6.84 -3.14
C PRO A 55 6.03 6.23 -3.34
N SER A 56 6.86 6.23 -2.30
CA SER A 56 8.21 5.67 -2.30
C SER A 56 8.45 4.95 -0.98
N GLY A 57 8.96 3.73 -1.02
CA GLY A 57 9.29 2.98 0.20
C GLY A 57 9.99 1.65 -0.07
N GLU A 58 10.55 1.06 0.99
CA GLU A 58 11.26 -0.23 0.95
C GLU A 58 10.31 -1.37 0.58
N VAL A 59 10.75 -2.25 -0.32
CA VAL A 59 9.98 -3.45 -0.70
C VAL A 59 10.30 -4.58 0.27
N VAL A 60 9.27 -5.08 0.94
CA VAL A 60 9.36 -6.22 1.86
C VAL A 60 8.77 -7.47 1.20
N PRO A 61 9.56 -8.53 0.98
CA PRO A 61 9.06 -9.80 0.49
C PRO A 61 8.10 -10.45 1.49
N GLY A 62 7.05 -11.09 0.99
CA GLY A 62 6.08 -11.83 1.78
C GLY A 62 4.66 -11.32 1.57
N LYS A 63 3.70 -12.25 1.65
CA LYS A 63 2.27 -11.94 1.53
C LYS A 63 1.87 -10.98 2.65
N SER A 64 1.39 -9.81 2.25
CA SER A 64 0.70 -8.88 3.13
C SER A 64 -0.80 -9.08 3.01
N SER A 65 -1.54 -8.85 4.10
CA SER A 65 -3.01 -8.81 4.06
C SER A 65 -3.56 -7.59 3.35
N VAL A 66 -2.72 -6.58 3.04
CA VAL A 66 -3.17 -5.34 2.40
C VAL A 66 -2.91 -5.30 0.90
N ASN A 67 -1.83 -5.90 0.40
CA ASN A 67 -1.37 -5.74 -0.99
C ASN A 67 -1.67 -6.95 -1.89
N GLU A 68 -2.85 -7.56 -1.77
CA GLU A 68 -3.23 -8.64 -2.68
C GLU A 68 -3.45 -8.10 -4.12
N PRO A 69 -3.08 -8.86 -5.17
CA PRO A 69 -2.62 -10.25 -5.17
C PRO A 69 -1.10 -10.44 -4.98
N TRP A 70 -0.35 -9.36 -4.75
CA TRP A 70 1.11 -9.35 -4.72
C TRP A 70 1.68 -10.09 -3.52
N SER A 71 2.85 -10.71 -3.71
CA SER A 71 3.57 -11.44 -2.66
C SER A 71 4.66 -10.60 -1.98
N TRP A 72 4.49 -9.28 -2.03
CA TRP A 72 5.32 -8.27 -1.38
C TRP A 72 4.45 -7.08 -0.95
N HIS A 73 5.00 -6.17 -0.15
CA HIS A 73 4.38 -4.90 0.21
C HIS A 73 5.46 -3.84 0.45
N ILE A 74 5.08 -2.57 0.49
CA ILE A 74 5.97 -1.51 0.98
C ILE A 74 5.97 -1.53 2.51
N ASP A 75 7.15 -1.41 3.15
CA ASP A 75 7.24 -1.19 4.59
C ASP A 75 6.57 0.15 4.95
N PRO A 76 5.45 0.14 5.71
CA PRO A 76 4.71 1.35 6.05
C PRO A 76 5.55 2.38 6.84
N ALA A 77 6.59 1.95 7.55
CA ALA A 77 7.50 2.84 8.29
C ALA A 77 8.45 3.62 7.37
N THR A 78 8.59 3.19 6.11
CA THR A 78 9.47 3.81 5.11
C THR A 78 8.71 4.58 4.03
N LEU A 79 7.37 4.54 4.06
CA LEU A 79 6.53 5.19 3.07
C LEU A 79 6.67 6.71 3.16
N GLU A 80 6.96 7.31 2.02
CA GLU A 80 6.94 8.76 1.82
C GLU A 80 6.31 9.10 0.45
N PHE A 81 5.83 10.34 0.31
CA PHE A 81 5.37 10.87 -0.98
C PHE A 81 6.38 11.89 -1.52
N THR A 82 6.79 11.71 -2.78
CA THR A 82 7.77 12.59 -3.45
C THR A 82 7.25 13.11 -4.79
N ASN A 83 7.85 14.22 -5.24
CA ASN A 83 7.69 14.77 -6.59
C ASN A 83 8.93 14.55 -7.48
N VAL A 84 10.01 14.04 -6.90
CA VAL A 84 11.28 13.83 -7.60
C VAL A 84 11.50 12.33 -7.73
N THR A 85 11.45 11.84 -8.97
CA THR A 85 11.74 10.45 -9.32
C THR A 85 12.97 10.40 -10.21
N VAL A 86 13.87 9.45 -9.92
CA VAL A 86 15.01 9.11 -10.76
C VAL A 86 14.60 8.02 -11.77
N GLU A 87 15.39 7.77 -12.81
CA GLU A 87 15.02 6.81 -13.89
C GLU A 87 14.70 5.40 -13.39
N SER A 88 15.15 5.02 -12.19
CA SER A 88 14.83 3.72 -11.57
C SER A 88 13.38 3.59 -11.05
N CYS A 89 12.54 4.61 -11.19
CA CYS A 89 11.17 4.66 -10.67
C CYS A 89 10.07 4.29 -11.71
N ASP A 90 10.44 3.66 -12.83
CA ASP A 90 9.51 3.24 -13.90
C ASP A 90 9.04 1.76 -13.77
N GLY A 91 8.85 1.29 -12.53
CA GLY A 91 8.40 -0.06 -12.23
C GLY A 91 6.87 -0.19 -12.16
N SER A 92 6.36 -1.38 -12.50
CA SER A 92 4.98 -1.78 -12.22
C SER A 92 4.94 -2.80 -11.06
N PRO A 93 3.80 -2.97 -10.39
CA PRO A 93 3.65 -4.02 -9.39
C PRO A 93 4.04 -5.43 -9.86
N GLN A 94 3.71 -5.79 -11.11
CA GLN A 94 4.14 -7.06 -11.70
C GLN A 94 5.66 -7.16 -11.87
N HIS A 95 6.33 -6.08 -12.22
CA HIS A 95 7.79 -6.08 -12.33
C HIS A 95 8.45 -6.39 -10.98
N VAL A 96 7.92 -5.82 -9.89
CA VAL A 96 8.39 -6.15 -8.55
C VAL A 96 8.09 -7.62 -8.22
N GLU A 97 6.91 -8.12 -8.57
CA GLU A 97 6.54 -9.53 -8.37
C GLU A 97 7.46 -10.52 -9.11
N ASP A 98 7.87 -10.17 -10.33
CA ASP A 98 8.71 -11.02 -11.17
C ASP A 98 10.12 -11.24 -10.60
N ASP A 99 10.67 -10.25 -9.88
CA ASP A 99 11.95 -10.37 -9.17
C ASP A 99 12.01 -9.47 -7.93
N ILE A 100 11.26 -9.83 -6.89
CA ILE A 100 11.18 -9.04 -5.64
C ILE A 100 12.57 -8.77 -5.06
N SER A 101 13.51 -9.71 -5.22
CA SER A 101 14.87 -9.59 -4.68
C SER A 101 15.73 -8.54 -5.37
N ALA A 102 15.36 -8.13 -6.59
CA ALA A 102 16.02 -7.04 -7.32
C ALA A 102 15.52 -5.65 -6.92
N PHE A 103 14.42 -5.55 -6.16
CA PHE A 103 13.82 -4.29 -5.73
C PHE A 103 14.07 -4.05 -4.25
N GLU A 104 14.94 -3.10 -3.92
CA GLU A 104 15.07 -2.59 -2.55
C GLU A 104 13.97 -1.55 -2.24
N ARG A 105 13.54 -0.79 -3.25
CA ARG A 105 12.55 0.29 -3.12
C ARG A 105 11.64 0.33 -4.34
N PHE A 106 10.36 0.63 -4.10
CA PHE A 106 9.37 0.83 -5.15
C PHE A 106 8.86 2.26 -5.11
N CYS A 107 8.92 2.95 -6.26
CA CYS A 107 8.57 4.37 -6.40
C CYS A 107 7.85 4.69 -7.72
N PRO A 108 6.72 4.06 -8.04
CA PRO A 108 6.10 4.17 -9.37
C PRO A 108 5.71 5.60 -9.74
N TRP A 109 6.37 6.18 -10.75
CA TRP A 109 6.11 7.55 -11.25
C TRP A 109 4.63 7.80 -11.60
N SER A 110 3.96 6.76 -12.11
CA SER A 110 2.61 6.88 -12.65
C SER A 110 1.53 6.58 -11.62
N ALA A 111 1.91 6.33 -10.36
CA ALA A 111 0.97 5.99 -9.33
C ALA A 111 -0.01 7.13 -9.04
N ARG A 112 -1.28 6.75 -8.93
CA ARG A 112 -2.37 7.63 -8.57
C ARG A 112 -3.22 6.95 -7.51
N VAL A 113 -3.51 7.68 -6.43
CA VAL A 113 -4.48 7.23 -5.43
C VAL A 113 -5.87 7.15 -6.06
N VAL A 114 -6.50 5.97 -5.97
CA VAL A 114 -7.86 5.72 -6.48
C VAL A 114 -8.85 5.44 -5.36
N ALA A 115 -8.38 5.03 -4.17
CA ALA A 115 -9.19 4.88 -2.97
C ALA A 115 -8.34 5.01 -1.70
N VAL A 116 -8.99 5.39 -0.60
CA VAL A 116 -8.49 5.24 0.77
C VAL A 116 -9.53 4.40 1.52
N GLU A 117 -9.09 3.38 2.24
CA GLU A 117 -9.98 2.44 2.94
C GLU A 117 -9.49 2.19 4.35
N GLY A 118 -10.39 1.95 5.30
CA GLY A 118 -10.04 1.63 6.69
C GLY A 118 -10.77 2.51 7.70
N PRO A 119 -10.41 2.39 9.00
CA PRO A 119 -11.07 3.12 10.08
C PRO A 119 -10.92 4.64 10.00
N ASP A 120 -9.85 5.13 9.37
CA ASP A 120 -9.53 6.58 9.29
C ASP A 120 -9.72 7.16 7.87
N ALA A 121 -10.33 6.39 6.96
CA ALA A 121 -10.55 6.76 5.55
C ALA A 121 -11.66 7.79 5.34
#